data_AF-A0A7X5WRV4-F1
#
_entry.id   AF-A0A7X5WRV4-F1
#
_cell.length_a   1.000
_cell.length_b   1.000
_cell.length_c   1.000
_cell.angle_alpha   90.00
_cell.angle_beta   90.00
_cell.angle_gamma   90.00
#
_symmetry.space_group_name_H-M   'P 1'
#
loop_
_entity.id
_entity.type
_entity.pdbx_description
1 polymer ?
#
loop_
_entity_poly.entity_id
_entity_poly.type
_entity_poly.pdbx_seq_one_letter_code
_entity_poly.pdbx_strand_id
1 'polypeptide(L)' 'MRVHGERFTSLERRTPRSAGGRVCGETGCETRLSVYNDQDFCSLHAPMVVPRMRGKVLDD' A
#
# COMPACT_ATOMS: atom_id res chain seq x y z
N MET A 1 -5.91 -27.16 -37.77
CA MET A 1 -5.12 -26.44 -36.74
C MET A 1 -5.91 -26.46 -35.44
N ARG A 2 -5.42 -27.16 -34.41
CA ARG A 2 -6.17 -27.36 -33.15
C ARG A 2 -5.64 -26.36 -32.13
N VAL A 3 -6.45 -25.37 -31.78
CA VAL A 3 -6.12 -24.37 -30.76
C VAL A 3 -6.59 -24.91 -29.42
N HIS A 4 -5.66 -25.24 -28.53
CA HIS A 4 -5.97 -25.52 -27.14
C HIS A 4 -5.94 -24.18 -26.39
N GLY A 5 -7.12 -23.70 -26.00
CA GLY A 5 -7.24 -22.50 -25.18
C GLY A 5 -7.00 -22.85 -23.73
N GLU A 6 -5.89 -22.38 -23.16
CA GLU A 6 -5.66 -22.42 -21.73
C GLU A 6 -6.52 -21.34 -21.07
N ARG A 7 -7.25 -21.68 -19.99
CA ARG A 7 -8.06 -20.71 -19.26
C ARG A 7 -7.11 -19.75 -18.56
N PHE A 8 -7.21 -18.46 -18.85
CA PHE A 8 -6.61 -17.40 -18.04
C PHE A 8 -7.24 -17.44 -16.64
N THR A 9 -6.72 -18.29 -15.77
CA THR A 9 -7.01 -18.21 -14.35
C THR A 9 -6.16 -17.08 -13.84
N SER A 10 -6.73 -15.88 -13.82
CA SER A 10 -6.09 -14.74 -13.20
C SER A 10 -5.87 -15.11 -11.73
N LEU A 11 -4.66 -15.52 -11.39
CA LEU A 11 -4.19 -15.48 -10.01
C LEU A 11 -4.03 -14.00 -9.68
N GLU A 12 -5.17 -13.30 -9.57
CA GLU A 12 -5.24 -11.94 -9.07
C GLU A 12 -4.72 -12.01 -7.65
N ARG A 13 -3.41 -11.78 -7.48
CA ARG A 13 -2.81 -11.61 -6.18
C ARG A 13 -3.65 -10.55 -5.49
N ARG A 14 -4.39 -10.97 -4.46
CA ARG A 14 -5.25 -10.07 -3.70
C ARG A 14 -4.41 -8.90 -3.24
N THR A 15 -4.88 -7.68 -3.46
CA THR A 15 -4.22 -6.51 -2.91
C THR A 15 -4.20 -6.64 -1.38
N PRO A 16 -3.06 -6.35 -0.72
CA PRO A 16 -2.98 -6.39 0.72
C PRO A 16 -4.01 -5.40 1.29
N ARG A 17 -4.73 -5.84 2.33
CA ARG A 17 -5.71 -5.03 3.03
C ARG A 17 -5.30 -4.90 4.50
N SER A 18 -5.37 -3.69 5.01
CA SER A 18 -5.17 -3.36 6.41
C SER A 18 -6.47 -3.54 7.21
N ALA A 19 -6.34 -3.58 8.54
CA ALA A 19 -7.49 -3.70 9.43
C ALA A 19 -8.47 -2.53 9.24
N GLY A 20 -9.76 -2.85 9.20
CA GLY A 20 -10.83 -1.85 9.12
C GLY A 20 -11.03 -1.11 10.43
N GLY A 21 -11.65 0.08 10.36
CA GLY A 21 -12.00 0.87 11.54
C GLY A 21 -10.84 1.64 12.18
N ARG A 22 -9.66 1.67 11.55
CA ARG A 22 -8.53 2.48 12.01
C ARG A 22 -8.81 3.97 11.82
N VAL A 23 -8.25 4.78 12.71
CA VAL A 23 -8.33 6.24 12.70
C VAL A 23 -6.91 6.78 12.57
N CYS A 24 -6.76 7.95 11.94
CA CYS A 24 -5.48 8.64 11.81
C CYS A 24 -4.82 8.84 13.18
N GLY A 25 -3.52 8.54 13.29
CA GLY A 25 -2.74 8.72 14.52
C GLY A 25 -2.40 10.18 14.88
N GLU A 26 -2.91 11.16 14.13
CA GLU A 26 -2.68 12.58 14.41
C GLU A 26 -3.64 13.06 15.50
N THR A 27 -3.15 13.91 16.39
CA THR A 27 -3.92 14.42 17.52
C THR A 27 -5.12 15.25 17.03
N GLY A 28 -6.32 14.85 17.44
CA GLY A 28 -7.56 15.52 17.02
C GLY A 28 -8.03 15.18 15.60
N CYS A 29 -7.37 14.26 14.88
CA CYS A 29 -7.81 13.83 13.56
C CYS A 29 -8.74 12.61 13.65
N GLU A 30 -10.03 12.80 13.37
CA GLU A 30 -11.04 11.72 13.40
C GLU A 30 -11.17 10.99 12.05
N THR A 31 -10.19 11.14 11.15
CA THR A 31 -10.26 10.57 9.80
C THR A 31 -10.13 9.06 9.86
N ARG A 32 -11.14 8.35 9.34
CA ARG A 32 -11.12 6.88 9.20
C ARG A 32 -10.22 6.47 8.04
N LEU A 33 -9.28 5.57 8.32
CA LEU A 33 -8.35 5.05 7.32
C LEU A 33 -9.04 3.97 6.48
N SER A 34 -8.82 4.02 5.17
CA SER A 34 -9.28 2.99 4.25
C SER A 34 -8.52 1.68 4.49
N VAL A 35 -9.16 0.55 4.17
CA VAL A 35 -8.55 -0.79 4.19
C VAL A 35 -7.38 -0.95 3.21
N TYR A 36 -7.17 0.01 2.32
CA TYR A 36 -6.05 0.02 1.38
C TYR A 36 -4.92 0.95 1.81
N ASN A 37 -5.13 1.80 2.81
CA ASN A 37 -4.05 2.56 3.40
C ASN A 37 -3.34 1.64 4.39
N ASP A 38 -2.07 1.32 4.20
CA ASP A 38 -1.31 0.51 5.16
C ASP A 38 -0.67 1.34 6.27
N GLN A 39 -0.67 2.67 6.15
CA GLN A 39 -0.07 3.60 7.10
C GLN A 39 -0.97 3.87 8.32
N ASP A 40 -0.38 4.50 9.35
CA ASP A 40 -1.05 4.96 10.57
C ASP A 40 -1.66 6.37 10.43
N PHE A 41 -1.32 7.09 9.36
CA PHE A 41 -1.76 8.47 9.12
C PHE A 41 -2.66 8.57 7.87
N CYS A 42 -3.53 9.57 7.85
CA CYS A 42 -4.33 9.88 6.67
C CYS A 42 -3.47 10.56 5.60
N SER A 43 -4.00 10.69 4.38
CA SER A 43 -3.27 11.30 3.25
C SER A 43 -2.83 12.75 3.50
N LEU A 44 -3.48 13.47 4.43
CA LEU A 44 -3.12 14.84 4.81
C LEU A 44 -2.00 14.91 5.86
N HIS A 45 -1.88 13.87 6.70
CA HIS A 45 -0.86 13.77 7.76
C HIS A 45 0.24 12.75 7.42
N ALA A 46 0.27 12.29 6.16
CA ALA A 46 1.30 11.37 5.71
C ALA A 46 2.67 12.05 5.81
N PRO A 47 3.67 11.40 6.44
CA PRO A 47 5.00 11.97 6.56
C PRO A 47 5.61 12.19 5.17
N MET A 48 6.32 13.31 5.00
CA MET A 48 7.08 13.56 3.78
C MET A 48 8.31 12.64 3.75
N VAL A 49 8.18 11.50 3.08
CA VAL A 49 9.31 10.57 2.89
C VAL A 49 10.02 10.94 1.60
N VAL A 50 11.28 11.36 1.71
CA VAL A 50 12.14 11.56 0.54
C VAL A 50 12.45 10.18 -0.05
N PRO A 51 12.09 9.91 -1.33
CA PRO A 51 12.39 8.63 -1.94
C PRO A 51 13.90 8.41 -1.95
N ARG A 52 14.34 7.20 -1.58
CA ARG A 52 15.76 6.85 -1.68
C ARG A 52 16.17 6.86 -3.16
N MET A 53 17.01 7.82 -3.53
CA MET A 53 17.63 7.84 -4.85
C MET A 53 18.48 6.59 -5.03
N ARG A 54 18.33 5.93 -6.18
CA ARG A 54 19.01 4.67 -6.49
C ARG A 54 20.53 4.86 -6.43
N GLY A 55 21.17 4.29 -5.41
CA GLY A 55 22.62 4.29 -5.20
C GLY A 55 22.95 3.59 -3.89
N LYS A 56 24.02 2.79 -3.84
CA LYS A 56 24.46 2.16 -2.59
C LYS A 56 24.99 3.25 -1.66
N VAL A 57 24.46 3.33 -0.45
CA VAL A 57 25.18 3.99 0.65
C VAL A 57 26.32 3.03 0.99
N LEU A 58 27.56 3.47 0.77
CA LEU A 58 28.71 2.83 1.39
C LEU A 58 28.66 3.26 2.86
N ASP A 59 28.29 2.34 3.75
CA ASP A 59 28.63 2.46 5.17
C ASP A 59 30.15 2.29 5.28
N ASP A 60 30.83 3.25 5.91
CA ASP A 60 32.25 3.18 6.29
C ASP A 60 32.45 2.18 7.45
#